data_AF-A0A3M7P473-F1
#
_entry.id   AF-A0A3M7P473-F1
#
_cell.length_a   1.000
_cell.length_b   1.000
_cell.length_c   1.000
_cell.angle_alpha   90.00
_cell.angle_beta   90.00
_cell.angle_gamma   90.00
#
_symmetry.space_group_name_H-M   'P 1'
#
loop_
_entity.id
_entity.type
_entity.pdbx_description
1 polymer ?
#
loop_
_entity_poly.entity_id
_entity_poly.type
_entity_poly.pdbx_seq_one_letter_code
_entity_poly.pdbx_strand_id
1 'polypeptide(L)'
;MPYIYMITPTKSRLTQMADLIRLRNTLQMVPKLYWVLIEDSEKKTERIANFLKESGIKYHHMAVKSPWTTEPKRFTFYRGSIQRNMALKWIQSLKQNDITIYFGDDDNSYDLQLFEEIRYTKIISIQPIALVGGLYYEKPVCQNFK
;
A
#
# COMPACT_ATOMS: atom_id res chain seq x y z
N MET A 1 11.23 17.13 -5.95
CA MET A 1 10.01 16.31 -5.73
C MET A 1 10.39 14.90 -5.26
N PRO A 2 10.11 14.53 -3.99
CA PRO A 2 10.34 13.20 -3.43
C PRO A 2 9.58 12.09 -4.17
N TYR A 3 10.08 10.85 -4.10
CA TYR A 3 9.35 9.67 -4.56
C TYR A 3 8.36 9.20 -3.49
N ILE A 4 7.17 8.75 -3.91
CA ILE A 4 6.22 8.06 -3.02
C ILE A 4 6.33 6.56 -3.27
N TYR A 5 6.69 5.82 -2.22
CA TYR A 5 6.72 4.37 -2.17
C TYR A 5 5.38 3.87 -1.67
N MET A 6 4.51 3.49 -2.61
CA MET A 6 3.18 2.96 -2.34
C MET A 6 3.29 1.46 -2.03
N ILE A 7 3.15 1.08 -0.76
CA ILE A 7 3.18 -0.31 -0.32
C ILE A 7 1.76 -0.88 -0.37
N THR A 8 1.53 -1.85 -1.26
CA THR A 8 0.23 -2.47 -1.48
C THR A 8 0.31 -3.99 -1.28
N PRO A 9 -0.17 -4.51 -0.13
CA PRO A 9 -0.40 -5.93 0.01
C PRO A 9 -1.63 -6.33 -0.82
N THR A 10 -1.58 -7.50 -1.46
CA THR A 10 -2.72 -8.05 -2.21
C THR A 10 -2.83 -9.56 -2.00
N LYS A 11 -4.02 -10.13 -2.18
CA LYS A 11 -4.26 -11.57 -2.09
C LYS A 11 -5.22 -12.04 -3.16
N SER A 12 -5.11 -13.31 -3.53
CA SER A 12 -6.05 -13.93 -4.46
C SER A 12 -7.47 -13.92 -3.88
N ARG A 13 -8.38 -13.29 -4.61
CA ARG A 13 -9.83 -13.22 -4.35
C ARG A 13 -10.54 -12.86 -5.66
N LEU A 14 -11.87 -13.02 -5.69
CA LEU A 14 -12.69 -12.73 -6.88
C LEU A 14 -12.45 -11.31 -7.42
N THR A 15 -12.37 -10.31 -6.54
CA THR A 15 -12.23 -8.90 -6.93
C THR A 15 -10.79 -8.44 -7.14
N GLN A 16 -9.77 -9.29 -6.90
CA GLN A 16 -8.36 -8.88 -6.85
C GLN A 16 -7.94 -8.06 -8.08
N MET A 17 -8.25 -8.55 -9.28
CA MET A 17 -7.85 -7.86 -10.50
C MET A 17 -8.62 -6.57 -10.73
N ALA A 18 -9.91 -6.53 -10.38
CA ALA A 18 -10.70 -5.31 -10.50
C ALA A 18 -10.17 -4.21 -9.58
N ASP A 19 -9.86 -4.56 -8.33
CA ASP A 19 -9.29 -3.67 -7.32
C ASP A 19 -7.91 -3.14 -7.78
N LEU A 20 -7.02 -4.02 -8.24
CA LEU A 20 -5.70 -3.63 -8.75
C LEU A 20 -5.77 -2.78 -10.02
N ILE A 21 -6.68 -3.07 -10.96
CA ILE A 21 -6.85 -2.28 -12.18
C ILE A 21 -7.31 -0.86 -11.84
N ARG A 22 -8.30 -0.71 -10.96
CA ARG A 22 -8.76 0.60 -10.50
C ARG A 22 -7.64 1.36 -9.80
N LEU A 23 -6.92 0.70 -8.89
CA LEU A 23 -5.78 1.29 -8.20
C LEU A 23 -4.70 1.74 -9.19
N ARG A 24 -4.30 0.88 -10.14
CA ARG A 24 -3.32 1.22 -11.19
C ARG A 24 -3.73 2.47 -11.95
N ASN A 25 -4.99 2.58 -12.38
CA ASN A 25 -5.45 3.75 -13.14
C ASN A 25 -5.26 5.04 -12.34
N THR A 26 -5.50 5.02 -11.02
CA THR A 26 -5.19 6.14 -10.13
C THR A 26 -3.68 6.39 -10.02
N LEU A 27 -2.90 5.35 -9.71
CA LEU A 27 -1.45 5.48 -9.46
C LEU A 27 -0.66 5.91 -10.70
N GLN A 28 -1.13 5.57 -11.91
CA GLN A 28 -0.53 6.01 -13.18
C GLN A 28 -0.53 7.55 -13.33
N MET A 29 -1.49 8.24 -12.70
CA MET A 29 -1.59 9.69 -12.75
C MET A 29 -0.67 10.39 -11.72
N VAL A 30 -0.05 9.65 -10.81
CA VAL A 30 0.78 10.21 -9.74
C VAL A 30 2.24 10.29 -10.17
N PRO A 31 2.83 11.49 -10.30
CA PRO A 31 4.22 11.61 -10.73
C PRO A 31 5.18 11.16 -9.62
N LYS A 32 6.32 10.60 -10.03
CA LYS A 32 7.36 10.04 -9.13
C LYS A 32 6.78 9.08 -8.08
N LEU A 33 5.88 8.19 -8.52
CA LEU A 33 5.41 7.08 -7.72
C LEU A 33 6.22 5.82 -8.02
N TYR A 34 6.49 5.05 -6.97
CA TYR A 34 7.10 3.73 -7.02
C TYR A 34 6.17 2.74 -6.32
N TRP A 35 5.64 1.77 -7.06
CA TRP A 35 4.64 0.83 -6.55
C TRP A 35 5.28 -0.45 -6.01
N VAL A 36 5.18 -0.68 -4.70
CA VAL A 36 5.71 -1.86 -4.03
C VAL A 36 4.54 -2.82 -3.77
N LEU A 37 4.36 -3.79 -4.66
CA LEU A 37 3.24 -4.73 -4.57
C LEU A 37 3.72 -6.08 -4.01
N ILE A 38 3.02 -6.56 -2.98
CA ILE A 38 3.37 -7.78 -2.27
C ILE A 38 2.18 -8.73 -2.22
N GLU A 39 2.32 -9.89 -2.83
CA GLU A 39 1.28 -10.93 -2.79
C GLU A 39 1.32 -11.72 -1.47
N ASP A 40 0.15 -11.97 -0.87
CA ASP A 40 -0.05 -13.03 0.12
C ASP A 40 -0.14 -14.40 -0.58
N SER A 41 1.01 -14.82 -1.08
CA SER A 41 1.21 -16.08 -1.79
C SER A 41 2.62 -16.62 -1.51
N GLU A 42 2.82 -17.92 -1.73
CA GLU A 42 4.13 -18.55 -1.57
C GLU A 42 5.14 -18.08 -2.63
N LYS A 43 4.63 -17.71 -3.81
CA LYS A 43 5.42 -17.26 -4.94
C LYS A 43 4.67 -16.18 -5.72
N LYS A 44 5.44 -15.36 -6.43
CA LYS A 44 4.91 -14.38 -7.39
C LYS A 44 4.06 -15.11 -8.42
N THR A 45 2.83 -14.65 -8.63
CA THR A 45 1.95 -15.22 -9.64
C THR A 45 2.21 -14.58 -11.00
N GLU A 46 2.12 -15.36 -12.07
CA GLU A 46 2.29 -14.84 -13.43
C GLU A 46 1.24 -13.78 -13.76
N ARG A 47 0.01 -13.95 -13.26
CA ARG A 47 -1.08 -12.99 -13.43
C ARG A 47 -0.70 -11.59 -12.93
N ILE A 48 -0.16 -11.50 -11.72
CA ILE A 48 0.24 -10.22 -11.13
C ILE A 48 1.54 -9.70 -11.76
N ALA A 49 2.48 -10.59 -12.11
CA ALA A 49 3.71 -10.21 -12.78
C ALA A 49 3.43 -9.56 -14.16
N ASN A 50 2.56 -10.16 -14.97
CA ASN A 50 2.15 -9.63 -16.27
C ASN A 50 1.39 -8.32 -16.13
N PHE A 51 0.44 -8.25 -15.18
CA PHE A 51 -0.29 -7.02 -14.87
C PHE A 51 0.64 -5.85 -14.50
N LEU A 52 1.64 -6.07 -13.65
CA LEU A 52 2.60 -5.04 -13.28
C LEU A 52 3.48 -4.62 -14.45
N LYS A 53 3.90 -5.58 -15.29
CA LYS A 53 4.68 -5.30 -16.51
C LYS A 53 3.92 -4.38 -17.47
N GLU A 54 2.61 -4.58 -17.60
CA GLU A 54 1.72 -3.76 -18.43
C GLU A 54 1.30 -2.44 -17.76
N SER A 55 1.60 -2.26 -16.47
CA SER A 55 1.12 -1.10 -15.71
C SER A 55 1.75 0.24 -16.12
N GLY A 56 2.95 0.24 -16.69
CA GLY A 56 3.71 1.47 -16.99
C GLY A 56 4.18 2.25 -15.76
N ILE A 57 3.93 1.76 -14.54
CA ILE A 57 4.40 2.35 -13.29
C ILE A 57 5.75 1.73 -12.92
N LYS A 58 6.68 2.47 -12.30
CA LYS A 58 7.87 1.84 -11.69
C LYS A 58 7.43 0.99 -10.51
N TYR A 59 7.84 -0.27 -10.46
CA TYR A 59 7.38 -1.19 -9.41
C TYR A 59 8.47 -2.11 -8.84
N HIS A 60 8.20 -2.64 -7.66
CA HIS A 60 8.87 -3.82 -7.11
C HIS A 60 7.81 -4.85 -6.70
N HIS A 61 7.97 -6.08 -7.21
CA HIS A 61 7.01 -7.17 -7.01
C HIS A 61 7.60 -8.21 -6.05
N MET A 62 6.89 -8.51 -4.96
CA MET A 62 7.27 -9.49 -3.95
C MET A 62 6.12 -10.46 -3.66
N ALA A 63 6.43 -11.56 -2.98
CA ALA A 63 5.45 -12.51 -2.47
C ALA A 63 5.92 -13.05 -1.12
N VAL A 64 5.00 -13.11 -0.15
CA VAL A 64 5.21 -13.79 1.13
C VAL A 64 3.87 -14.29 1.64
N LYS A 65 3.81 -15.59 1.94
CA LYS A 65 2.61 -16.23 2.45
C LYS A 65 2.41 -15.88 3.92
N SER A 66 1.24 -15.36 4.28
CA SER A 66 0.88 -15.23 5.70
C SER A 66 0.70 -16.63 6.31
N PRO A 67 1.16 -16.87 7.55
CA PRO A 67 1.04 -18.15 8.25
C PRO A 67 -0.38 -18.28 8.80
N TRP A 68 -1.38 -18.38 7.91
CA TRP A 68 -2.76 -18.61 8.29
C TRP A 68 -2.85 -19.98 9.00
N THR A 69 -2.97 -19.99 10.33
CA THR A 69 -3.29 -21.20 11.09
C THR A 69 -4.80 -21.40 11.09
N THR A 70 -5.26 -22.64 10.94
CA THR A 70 -6.66 -23.03 11.10
C THR A 70 -7.16 -22.93 12.55
N GLU A 71 -6.24 -22.76 13.51
CA GLU A 71 -6.58 -22.59 14.92
C GLU A 71 -6.97 -21.14 15.24
N PRO A 72 -8.04 -20.92 16.04
CA PRO A 72 -8.44 -19.61 16.51
C PRO A 72 -7.46 -19.12 17.57
N LYS A 73 -6.29 -18.64 17.14
CA LYS A 73 -5.34 -18.01 18.07
C LYS A 73 -5.89 -16.67 18.53
N ARG A 74 -5.80 -16.43 19.84
CA ARG A 74 -6.10 -15.16 20.55
C ARG A 74 -5.40 -13.93 19.96
N PHE A 75 -4.38 -14.13 19.12
CA PHE A 75 -3.70 -13.06 18.38
C PHE A 75 -4.34 -12.91 17.01
N THR A 76 -5.08 -11.82 16.83
CA THR A 76 -5.60 -11.37 15.55
C THR A 76 -4.43 -11.12 14.61
N PHE A 77 -4.16 -12.05 13.69
CA PHE A 77 -3.27 -11.77 12.56
C PHE A 77 -3.96 -10.75 11.65
N TYR A 78 -3.59 -9.47 11.80
CA TYR A 78 -4.06 -8.44 10.88
C TYR A 78 -3.56 -8.74 9.46
N ARG A 79 -4.50 -8.78 8.51
CA ARG A 79 -4.21 -9.04 7.10
C ARG A 79 -3.18 -8.03 6.58
N GLY A 80 -2.21 -8.51 5.79
CA GLY A 80 -1.21 -7.66 5.15
C GLY A 80 0.01 -7.31 6.01
N SER A 81 0.05 -7.64 7.32
CA SER A 81 1.15 -7.20 8.20
C SER A 81 2.52 -7.75 7.78
N ILE A 82 2.60 -9.03 7.42
CA ILE A 82 3.87 -9.65 7.00
C ILE A 82 4.32 -9.09 5.65
N GLN A 83 3.38 -8.83 4.75
CA GLN A 83 3.64 -8.23 3.45
C GLN A 83 4.19 -6.80 3.59
N ARG A 84 3.57 -5.97 4.44
CA ARG A 84 4.05 -4.62 4.76
C ARG A 84 5.44 -4.65 5.40
N ASN A 85 5.69 -5.57 6.33
CA ASN A 85 7.00 -5.72 6.96
C ASN A 85 8.08 -6.17 5.98
N MET A 86 7.76 -7.08 5.04
CA MET A 86 8.69 -7.48 3.98
C MET A 86 9.07 -6.29 3.10
N ALA A 87 8.08 -5.46 2.73
CA ALA A 87 8.31 -4.24 1.97
C ALA A 87 9.20 -3.24 2.71
N LEU A 88 8.96 -3.02 4.00
CA LEU A 88 9.81 -2.14 4.81
C LEU A 88 11.26 -2.62 4.89
N LYS A 89 11.49 -3.92 5.10
CA LYS A 89 12.84 -4.50 5.11
C LYS A 89 13.55 -4.28 3.78
N TRP A 90 12.83 -4.45 2.67
CA TRP A 90 13.36 -4.18 1.34
C TRP A 90 13.68 -2.69 1.15
N ILE A 91 12.78 -1.76 1.50
CA ILE A 91 13.01 -0.32 1.37
C ILE A 91 14.22 0.12 2.22
N GLN A 92 14.33 -0.38 3.45
CA GLN A 92 15.46 -0.09 4.34
C GLN A 92 16.80 -0.52 3.73
N SER A 93 16.84 -1.62 2.98
CA SER A 93 18.08 -2.10 2.35
C SER A 93 18.54 -1.21 1.18
N LEU A 94 17.64 -0.41 0.59
CA LEU A 94 17.97 0.51 -0.50
C LEU A 94 18.80 1.72 -0.03
N LYS A 95 18.78 2.03 1.28
CA LYS A 95 19.46 3.20 1.89
C LYS A 95 19.18 4.51 1.14
N GLN A 96 17.95 4.67 0.64
CA GLN A 96 17.54 5.89 -0.05
C GLN A 96 17.07 6.95 0.94
N ASN A 97 17.47 8.19 0.65
CA ASN A 97 16.96 9.38 1.34
C ASN A 97 15.84 10.02 0.51
N ASP A 98 15.06 10.90 1.14
CA ASP A 98 14.01 11.70 0.49
C ASP A 98 12.92 10.88 -0.22
N ILE A 99 12.47 9.80 0.44
CA ILE A 99 11.30 9.02 0.04
C ILE A 99 10.18 9.18 1.07
N THR A 100 8.94 9.19 0.59
CA THR A 100 7.74 9.06 1.42
C THR A 100 7.21 7.66 1.28
N ILE A 101 6.94 6.98 2.39
CA ILE A 101 6.30 5.66 2.39
C ILE A 101 4.82 5.87 2.69
N TYR A 102 3.96 5.23 1.90
CA TYR A 102 2.52 5.20 2.14
C TYR A 102 2.01 3.77 2.04
N PHE A 103 1.29 3.30 3.06
CA PHE A 103 0.63 2.00 3.03
C PHE A 103 -0.76 2.18 2.44
N GLY A 104 -1.00 1.58 1.27
CA GLY A 104 -2.31 1.63 0.66
C GLY A 104 -2.77 0.28 0.15
N ASP A 105 -3.86 -0.20 0.75
CA ASP A 105 -4.51 -1.45 0.42
C ASP A 105 -5.17 -1.39 -0.96
N ASP A 106 -5.28 -2.55 -1.62
CA ASP A 106 -5.71 -2.64 -3.01
C ASP A 106 -7.20 -2.29 -3.24
N ASP A 107 -8.03 -2.37 -2.21
CA ASP A 107 -9.48 -2.13 -2.26
C ASP A 107 -9.92 -0.72 -1.83
N ASN A 108 -9.03 0.10 -1.28
CA ASN A 108 -9.35 1.49 -0.92
C ASN A 108 -9.51 2.41 -2.14
N SER A 109 -10.03 3.62 -1.91
CA SER A 109 -10.13 4.68 -2.92
C SER A 109 -9.23 5.86 -2.55
N TYR A 110 -8.53 6.40 -3.55
CA TYR A 110 -7.50 7.42 -3.36
C TYR A 110 -7.75 8.60 -4.28
N ASP A 111 -7.88 9.80 -3.71
CA ASP A 111 -7.85 11.06 -4.45
C ASP A 111 -6.40 11.37 -4.87
N LEU A 112 -6.21 12.04 -6.02
CA LEU A 112 -4.88 12.47 -6.46
C LEU A 112 -4.28 13.52 -5.52
N GLN A 113 -5.12 14.37 -4.91
CA GLN A 113 -4.70 15.40 -3.96
C GLN A 113 -3.96 14.80 -2.76
N LEU A 114 -4.37 13.62 -2.28
CA LEU A 114 -3.70 12.92 -1.17
C LEU A 114 -2.20 12.77 -1.44
N PHE A 115 -1.83 12.40 -2.67
CA PHE A 115 -0.44 12.14 -3.02
C PHE A 115 0.38 13.42 -3.03
N GLU A 116 -0.21 14.58 -3.35
CA GLU A 116 0.49 15.87 -3.25
C GLU A 116 0.67 16.30 -1.78
N GLU A 117 -0.30 16.02 -0.92
CA GLU A 117 -0.23 16.37 0.51
C GLU A 117 0.82 15.55 1.27
N ILE A 118 0.88 14.23 1.05
CA ILE A 118 1.81 13.36 1.79
C ILE A 118 3.25 13.45 1.28
N ARG A 119 3.46 13.91 0.04
CA ARG A 119 4.75 13.87 -0.67
C ARG A 119 5.91 14.53 0.08
N TYR A 120 5.60 15.54 0.88
CA TYR A 120 6.58 16.35 1.59
C TYR A 120 6.69 15.99 3.07
N THR A 121 6.12 14.86 3.48
CA THR A 121 6.22 14.33 4.86
C THR A 121 7.66 14.26 5.31
N LYS A 122 7.97 14.88 6.45
CA LYS A 122 9.30 14.87 7.07
C LYS A 122 9.48 13.77 8.10
N ILE A 123 8.41 13.49 8.86
CA ILE A 123 8.39 12.46 9.90
C ILE A 123 7.18 11.57 9.65
N ILE A 124 5.99 12.05 10.00
CA ILE A 124 4.70 11.36 9.80
C ILE A 124 3.66 12.42 9.46
N SER A 125 2.87 12.19 8.40
CA SER A 125 1.67 12.96 8.07
C SER A 125 0.44 12.14 8.42
N ILE A 126 -0.60 12.80 8.95
CA ILE A 126 -1.87 12.15 9.30
C ILE A 126 -2.97 12.80 8.45
N GLN A 127 -3.86 11.98 7.90
CA GLN A 127 -4.96 12.41 7.05
C GLN A 127 -6.29 11.85 7.56
N PRO A 128 -7.41 12.58 7.42
CA PRO A 128 -8.75 12.04 7.62
C PRO A 128 -9.02 10.86 6.69
N ILE A 129 -9.69 9.83 7.20
CA ILE A 129 -10.07 8.64 6.43
C ILE A 129 -11.58 8.44 6.51
N ALA A 130 -12.23 8.32 5.36
CA ALA A 130 -13.67 8.08 5.28
C ALA A 130 -14.01 6.59 5.47
N LEU A 131 -15.22 6.31 5.95
CA LEU A 131 -15.83 4.97 6.02
C LEU A 131 -14.98 3.93 6.78
N VAL A 132 -14.39 4.35 7.89
CA VAL A 132 -13.57 3.51 8.78
C VAL A 132 -14.15 3.54 10.20
N GLY A 133 -13.86 2.52 11.02
CA GLY A 133 -14.28 2.48 12.43
C GLY A 133 -15.80 2.40 12.66
N GLY A 134 -16.59 2.14 11.60
CA GLY A 134 -18.06 2.22 11.66
C GLY A 134 -18.60 3.65 11.63
N LEU A 135 -17.79 4.63 11.23
CA LEU A 135 -18.14 6.05 11.14
C LEU A 135 -18.09 6.56 9.70
N TYR A 136 -18.66 7.74 9.45
CA TYR A 136 -18.54 8.40 8.15
C TYR A 136 -17.09 8.77 7.82
N TYR A 137 -16.34 9.20 8.83
CA TYR A 137 -14.89 9.41 8.75
C TYR A 137 -14.28 9.43 10.16
N GLU A 138 -13.00 9.12 10.24
CA GLU A 138 -12.15 9.38 11.41
C GLU A 138 -11.08 10.40 11.02
N LYS A 139 -10.73 11.29 11.96
CA LYS A 139 -9.68 12.30 11.75
C LYS A 139 -8.96 12.63 13.06
N PRO A 140 -7.70 13.10 13.00
CA PRO A 140 -7.07 13.70 14.17
C PRO A 140 -7.80 14.97 14.60
N VAL A 141 -7.81 15.23 15.90
CA VAL A 141 -8.18 16.54 16.45
C VAL A 141 -6.91 17.37 16.50
N CYS A 142 -6.85 18.41 15.67
CA CYS A 142 -5.70 19.31 15.64
C CYS A 142 -6.03 20.64 16.32
N GLN A 143 -5.17 21.08 17.24
CA GLN A 143 -5.24 22.39 17.87
C GLN A 143 -3.92 23.13 17.67
N ASN A 144 -3.97 24.33 17.10
CA ASN A 144 -2.77 25.13 16.80
C ASN A 144 -1.71 24.36 15.97
N PHE A 145 -2.17 23.61 14.96
CA PHE A 145 -1.33 22.80 14.07
C PHE A 145 -0.55 21.68 14.79
N LYS A 146 -1.05 21.21 15.93
CA LYS A 146 -0.55 20.06 16.68
C LYS A 146 -1.66 19.05 16.90
#